data_AF-M2U5J2-F1
#
_entry.id   AF-M2U5J2-F1
#
_cell.length_a   1.000
_cell.length_b   1.000
_cell.length_c   1.000
_cell.angle_alpha   90.00
_cell.angle_beta   90.00
_cell.angle_gamma   90.00
#
_symmetry.space_group_name_H-M   'P 1'
#
loop_
_entity.id
_entity.type
_entity.pdbx_description
1 polymer ?
#
loop_
_entity_poly.entity_id
_entity_poly.type
_entity_poly.pdbx_seq_one_letter_code
_entity_poly.pdbx_strand_id
1 'polypeptide(L)'
;MALKNFNPDTFLDEWSEEKYSPLHTDKSLARCLGEAFDIPPTDAYVYRAQAETTLHVTQRAIDAKRQHGLHGWYTDDEGQPIYPTPDEITAYTSLFTPSTSLPKSLSSFLKSSKAHSLRQKIATHLTSRYLNTTPPNSSLLPSKKDREHKNPYLDLWNYSCNELEWAGPVPATAGTKISHHILPLFYHHFGCVVPSYAALHVLAKLAQPARPSKEDVRPILDIGSGNGYWTYMLRHFPVAHIGATKALDVRAVDSQVSEYRVMWIKDTIKMEGKQYLMRNGGGKGCVMLLVYPQATGNFTGPMMKSFEGDTIVVAGTQNGNGFTGFRDVVVDEWVERNLSQFELVLRMPLPSFAGKDEALFVFQRKKSE
;
A
#
# COMPACT_ATOMS: atom_id res chain seq x y z
N MET A 1 14.37 -21.41 10.62
CA MET A 1 13.60 -20.25 10.10
C MET A 1 14.04 -20.02 8.67
N ALA A 2 13.13 -20.21 7.73
CA ALA A 2 13.37 -20.27 6.28
C ALA A 2 13.89 -18.97 5.62
N LEU A 3 14.36 -17.99 6.38
CA LEU A 3 14.67 -16.65 5.88
C LEU A 3 15.90 -16.02 6.55
N LYS A 4 16.69 -16.80 7.29
CA LYS A 4 17.89 -16.29 8.01
C LYS A 4 18.91 -15.65 7.06
N ASN A 5 18.87 -16.01 5.77
CA ASN A 5 19.78 -15.53 4.74
C ASN A 5 19.08 -14.64 3.68
N PHE A 6 17.85 -14.18 3.92
CA PHE A 6 17.16 -13.31 2.97
C PHE A 6 17.98 -12.05 2.68
N ASN A 7 18.26 -11.81 1.40
CA ASN A 7 18.92 -10.61 0.92
C ASN A 7 17.96 -9.81 0.02
N PRO A 8 17.44 -8.66 0.50
CA PRO A 8 16.52 -7.81 -0.25
C PRO A 8 17.06 -7.36 -1.61
N ASP A 9 18.34 -7.02 -1.70
CA ASP A 9 18.97 -6.48 -2.91
C ASP A 9 19.07 -7.57 -3.98
N THR A 10 19.61 -8.74 -3.61
CA THR A 10 19.67 -9.91 -4.50
C THR A 10 18.27 -10.35 -4.93
N PHE A 11 17.31 -10.36 -4.00
CA PHE A 11 15.92 -10.71 -4.29
C PHE A 11 15.33 -9.74 -5.33
N LEU A 12 15.50 -8.42 -5.14
CA LEU A 12 14.98 -7.43 -6.07
C LEU A 12 15.68 -7.53 -7.43
N ASP A 13 17.00 -7.72 -7.47
CA ASP A 13 17.75 -7.87 -8.72
C ASP A 13 17.29 -9.08 -9.53
N GLU A 14 17.12 -10.23 -8.88
CA GLU A 14 16.72 -11.48 -9.53
C GLU A 14 15.22 -11.58 -9.83
N TRP A 15 14.40 -10.72 -9.24
CA TRP A 15 12.96 -10.81 -9.42
C TRP A 15 12.55 -10.51 -10.87
N SER A 16 11.76 -11.44 -11.44
CA SER A 16 10.97 -11.25 -12.65
C SER A 16 9.63 -11.98 -12.51
N GLU A 17 8.60 -11.50 -13.20
CA GLU A 17 7.28 -12.09 -13.16
C GLU A 17 7.30 -13.52 -13.75
N GLU A 18 8.05 -13.74 -14.82
CA GLU A 18 8.21 -15.02 -15.51
C GLU A 18 8.95 -16.08 -14.65
N LYS A 19 9.65 -15.66 -13.59
CA LYS A 19 10.34 -16.58 -12.68
C LYS A 19 9.48 -16.90 -11.46
N TYR A 20 8.84 -15.87 -10.87
CA TYR A 20 8.28 -15.93 -9.52
C TYR A 20 6.81 -15.51 -9.39
N SER A 21 6.13 -15.08 -10.46
CA SER A 21 4.69 -14.80 -10.43
C SER A 21 3.89 -16.01 -10.94
N PRO A 22 2.92 -16.53 -10.18
CA PRO A 22 2.03 -17.58 -10.68
C PRO A 22 1.18 -17.15 -11.89
N LEU A 23 1.06 -15.85 -12.19
CA LEU A 23 0.39 -15.38 -13.42
C LEU A 23 1.17 -15.68 -14.69
N HIS A 24 2.49 -15.81 -14.58
CA HIS A 24 3.41 -15.93 -15.71
C HIS A 24 4.18 -17.26 -15.69
N THR A 25 3.78 -18.18 -14.82
CA THR A 25 4.38 -19.50 -14.65
C THR A 25 3.31 -20.56 -14.47
N ASP A 26 3.63 -21.82 -14.75
CA ASP A 26 2.76 -22.96 -14.42
C ASP A 26 2.90 -23.43 -12.95
N LYS A 27 3.50 -22.59 -12.09
CA LYS A 27 3.81 -22.94 -10.70
C LYS A 27 2.69 -22.45 -9.77
N SER A 28 2.46 -23.18 -8.70
CA SER A 28 1.57 -22.74 -7.62
C SER A 28 2.16 -21.56 -6.84
N LEU A 29 1.32 -20.80 -6.12
CA LEU A 29 1.80 -19.73 -5.24
C LEU A 29 2.82 -20.25 -4.22
N ALA A 30 2.55 -21.43 -3.63
CA ALA A 30 3.47 -22.05 -2.68
C ALA A 30 4.84 -22.31 -3.28
N ARG A 31 4.91 -22.80 -4.53
CA ARG A 31 6.18 -23.04 -5.21
C ARG A 31 6.89 -21.73 -5.58
N CYS A 32 6.16 -20.75 -6.09
CA CYS A 32 6.72 -19.44 -6.42
C CYS A 32 7.32 -18.74 -5.21
N LEU A 33 6.59 -18.68 -4.09
CA LEU A 33 7.12 -18.12 -2.84
C LEU A 33 8.25 -18.97 -2.26
N GLY A 34 8.13 -20.30 -2.38
CA GLY A 34 9.18 -21.26 -2.03
C GLY A 34 10.52 -20.95 -2.69
N GLU A 35 10.50 -20.80 -4.02
CA GLU A 35 11.69 -20.50 -4.80
C GLU A 35 12.18 -19.05 -4.62
N ALA A 36 11.27 -18.08 -4.51
CA ALA A 36 11.66 -16.67 -4.39
C ALA A 36 12.32 -16.35 -3.04
N PHE A 37 11.85 -16.98 -1.96
CA PHE A 37 12.29 -16.71 -0.59
C PHE A 37 13.14 -17.84 0.01
N ASP A 38 13.57 -18.81 -0.79
CA ASP A 38 14.31 -20.00 -0.35
C ASP A 38 13.61 -20.78 0.78
N ILE A 39 12.27 -20.86 0.72
CA ILE A 39 11.45 -21.59 1.70
C ILE A 39 11.41 -23.07 1.32
N PRO A 40 11.82 -24.00 2.20
CA PRO A 40 11.85 -25.41 1.87
C PRO A 40 10.42 -25.96 1.70
N PRO A 41 10.20 -26.94 0.79
CA PRO A 41 8.87 -27.55 0.61
C PRO A 41 8.29 -28.19 1.88
N THR A 42 9.12 -28.52 2.86
CA THR A 42 8.72 -29.07 4.17
C THR A 42 8.47 -28.00 5.23
N ASP A 43 8.51 -26.71 4.88
CA ASP A 43 8.30 -25.62 5.83
C ASP A 43 6.91 -25.71 6.47
N ALA A 44 6.89 -25.49 7.79
CA ALA A 44 5.68 -25.52 8.62
C ALA A 44 5.50 -24.20 9.37
N TYR A 45 6.10 -23.10 8.87
CA TYR A 45 5.96 -21.80 9.47
C TYR A 45 4.50 -21.36 9.49
N VAL A 46 4.06 -20.87 10.65
CA VAL A 46 2.70 -20.38 10.85
C VAL A 46 2.70 -18.86 10.63
N TYR A 47 2.07 -18.44 9.54
CA TYR A 47 1.87 -17.05 9.20
C TYR A 47 0.70 -16.49 10.03
N ARG A 48 0.96 -15.37 10.71
CA ARG A 48 0.01 -14.75 11.64
C ARG A 48 -0.44 -13.38 11.16
N ALA A 49 -1.76 -13.20 11.05
CA ALA A 49 -2.42 -11.91 10.89
C ALA A 49 -3.66 -11.86 11.82
N GLN A 50 -4.86 -11.68 11.29
CA GLN A 50 -6.11 -11.90 12.04
C GLN A 50 -6.44 -13.37 12.21
N ALA A 51 -5.97 -14.20 11.29
CA ALA A 51 -6.03 -15.66 11.34
C ALA A 51 -4.61 -16.24 11.20
N GLU A 52 -4.49 -17.54 11.46
CA GLU A 52 -3.25 -18.31 11.29
C GLU A 52 -3.37 -19.24 10.09
N THR A 53 -2.29 -19.40 9.33
CA THR A 53 -2.20 -20.34 8.20
C THR A 53 -0.76 -20.80 8.01
N THR A 54 -0.54 -21.79 7.16
CA THR A 54 0.78 -22.17 6.63
C THR A 54 0.78 -21.98 5.12
N LEU A 55 1.96 -22.00 4.48
CA LEU A 55 2.07 -21.88 3.03
C LEU A 55 1.20 -22.92 2.30
N HIS A 56 1.24 -24.17 2.77
CA HIS A 56 0.49 -25.29 2.18
C HIS A 56 -1.00 -25.27 2.50
N VAL A 57 -1.40 -24.82 3.69
CA VAL A 57 -2.83 -24.61 4.02
C VAL A 57 -3.41 -23.53 3.12
N THR A 58 -2.68 -22.42 2.92
CA THR A 58 -3.08 -21.35 2.01
C THR A 58 -3.20 -21.86 0.58
N GLN A 59 -2.26 -22.68 0.09
CA GLN A 59 -2.37 -23.26 -1.25
C GLN A 59 -3.62 -24.14 -1.41
N ARG A 60 -3.95 -24.97 -0.42
CA ARG A 60 -5.20 -25.76 -0.49
C ARG A 60 -6.45 -24.88 -0.54
N ALA A 61 -6.44 -23.74 0.14
CA ALA A 61 -7.55 -22.78 0.07
C ALA A 61 -7.64 -22.10 -1.31
N ILE A 62 -6.50 -21.82 -1.94
CA ILE A 62 -6.44 -21.34 -3.34
C ILE A 62 -7.05 -22.39 -4.28
N ASP A 63 -6.65 -23.65 -4.12
CA ASP A 63 -7.12 -24.75 -4.96
C ASP A 63 -8.63 -25.01 -4.80
N ALA A 64 -9.22 -24.63 -3.66
CA ALA A 64 -10.66 -24.71 -3.40
C ALA A 64 -11.48 -23.64 -4.15
N LYS A 65 -10.85 -22.58 -4.67
CA LYS A 65 -11.50 -21.49 -5.43
C LYS A 65 -12.74 -20.94 -4.70
N ARG A 66 -13.87 -20.82 -5.39
CA ARG A 66 -15.15 -20.27 -4.89
C ARG A 66 -15.83 -21.12 -3.81
N GLN A 67 -15.34 -22.33 -3.53
CA GLN A 67 -15.93 -23.19 -2.50
C GLN A 67 -15.96 -22.48 -1.15
N HIS A 68 -16.98 -22.79 -0.33
CA HIS A 68 -17.16 -22.20 1.00
C HIS A 68 -17.25 -20.65 1.03
N GLY A 69 -17.58 -20.02 -0.11
CA GLY A 69 -17.75 -18.57 -0.19
C GLY A 69 -16.44 -17.78 -0.14
N LEU A 70 -15.29 -18.42 -0.36
CA LEU A 70 -13.97 -17.77 -0.26
C LEU A 70 -13.76 -16.60 -1.24
N HIS A 71 -14.58 -16.49 -2.29
CA HIS A 71 -14.52 -15.46 -3.33
C HIS A 71 -15.76 -14.55 -3.35
N GLY A 72 -16.62 -14.62 -2.33
CA GLY A 72 -17.88 -13.86 -2.26
C GLY A 72 -17.69 -12.38 -1.95
N TRP A 73 -16.94 -11.64 -2.76
CA TRP A 73 -16.59 -10.23 -2.52
C TRP A 73 -17.68 -9.25 -2.94
N TYR A 74 -18.50 -9.64 -3.91
CA TYR A 74 -19.55 -8.81 -4.49
C TYR A 74 -20.86 -9.56 -4.46
N THR A 75 -21.94 -8.84 -4.22
CA THR A 75 -23.29 -9.38 -4.30
C THR A 75 -24.16 -8.51 -5.20
N ASP A 76 -25.15 -9.12 -5.84
CA ASP A 76 -26.23 -8.40 -6.49
C ASP A 76 -27.26 -7.88 -5.47
N ASP A 77 -28.33 -7.29 -5.98
CA ASP A 77 -29.41 -6.72 -5.16
C ASP A 77 -30.25 -7.80 -4.46
N GLU A 78 -30.14 -9.06 -4.89
CA GLU A 78 -30.77 -10.25 -4.30
C GLU A 78 -29.84 -10.97 -3.30
N GLY A 79 -28.64 -10.44 -3.08
CA GLY A 79 -27.63 -11.00 -2.18
C GLY A 79 -26.86 -12.19 -2.77
N GLN A 80 -27.02 -12.49 -4.06
CA GLN A 80 -26.27 -13.56 -4.72
C GLN A 80 -24.85 -13.11 -5.09
N PRO A 81 -23.84 -13.99 -4.98
CA PRO A 81 -22.46 -13.64 -5.35
C PRO A 81 -22.31 -13.26 -6.84
N ILE A 82 -21.66 -12.12 -7.10
CA ILE A 82 -21.21 -11.71 -8.44
C ILE A 82 -19.70 -11.90 -8.53
N TYR A 83 -19.23 -12.40 -9.67
CA TYR A 83 -17.80 -12.54 -9.96
C TYR A 83 -17.41 -11.61 -11.11
N PRO A 84 -16.30 -10.84 -11.00
CA PRO A 84 -15.82 -10.01 -12.09
C PRO A 84 -15.30 -10.86 -13.25
N THR A 85 -15.34 -10.28 -14.44
CA THR A 85 -14.67 -10.85 -15.61
C THR A 85 -13.15 -10.58 -15.55
N PRO A 86 -12.31 -11.39 -16.23
CA PRO A 86 -10.87 -11.12 -16.34
C PRO A 86 -10.53 -9.72 -16.85
N ASP A 87 -11.34 -9.18 -17.77
CA ASP A 87 -11.19 -7.82 -18.30
C ASP A 87 -11.43 -6.75 -17.22
N GLU A 88 -12.37 -6.98 -16.31
CA GLU A 88 -12.64 -6.07 -15.19
C GLU A 88 -11.51 -6.07 -14.17
N ILE A 89 -10.97 -7.26 -13.86
CA ILE A 89 -9.79 -7.41 -12.99
C ILE A 89 -8.61 -6.68 -13.62
N THR A 90 -8.30 -6.95 -14.89
CA THR A 90 -7.21 -6.30 -15.63
C THR A 90 -7.39 -4.78 -15.69
N ALA A 91 -8.60 -4.30 -15.96
CA ALA A 91 -8.86 -2.86 -16.00
C ALA A 91 -8.63 -2.20 -14.64
N TYR A 92 -8.95 -2.86 -13.53
CA TYR A 92 -8.64 -2.38 -12.18
C TYR A 92 -7.16 -2.42 -11.87
N THR A 93 -6.47 -3.54 -12.08
CA THR A 93 -5.05 -3.66 -11.73
C THR A 93 -4.17 -2.73 -12.58
N SER A 94 -4.59 -2.44 -13.82
CA SER A 94 -3.92 -1.48 -14.70
C SER A 94 -3.84 -0.06 -14.12
N LEU A 95 -4.75 0.33 -13.21
CA LEU A 95 -4.76 1.65 -12.55
C LEU A 95 -3.47 1.93 -11.78
N PHE A 96 -2.76 0.90 -11.35
CA PHE A 96 -1.59 1.00 -10.48
C PHE A 96 -0.27 0.73 -11.21
N THR A 97 -0.32 0.51 -12.53
CA THR A 97 0.87 0.34 -13.35
C THR A 97 1.70 1.63 -13.40
N PRO A 98 3.03 1.53 -13.43
CA PRO A 98 3.91 2.69 -13.29
C PRO A 98 3.78 3.69 -14.43
N SER A 99 3.39 3.25 -15.64
CA SER A 99 3.26 4.10 -16.82
C SER A 99 2.00 4.98 -16.87
N THR A 100 1.06 4.77 -15.95
CA THR A 100 -0.24 5.46 -16.01
C THR A 100 -0.24 6.83 -15.34
N SER A 101 -1.22 7.64 -15.74
CA SER A 101 -1.62 8.84 -15.01
C SER A 101 -2.92 8.52 -14.30
N LEU A 102 -2.84 8.28 -12.99
CA LEU A 102 -3.97 7.84 -12.19
C LEU A 102 -5.26 8.65 -12.39
N PRO A 103 -5.25 10.00 -12.47
CA PRO A 103 -6.49 10.77 -12.66
C PRO A 103 -7.13 10.50 -14.03
N LYS A 104 -6.31 10.37 -15.09
CA LYS A 104 -6.78 10.03 -16.43
C LYS A 104 -7.26 8.58 -16.49
N SER A 105 -6.55 7.66 -15.84
CA SER A 105 -6.93 6.26 -15.76
C SER A 105 -8.25 6.06 -15.03
N LEU A 106 -8.49 6.74 -13.89
CA LEU A 106 -9.77 6.70 -13.18
C LEU A 106 -10.92 7.24 -14.05
N SER A 107 -10.71 8.39 -14.71
CA SER A 107 -11.71 8.95 -15.62
C SER A 107 -12.04 8.00 -16.77
N SER A 108 -11.02 7.37 -17.37
CA SER A 108 -11.20 6.38 -18.42
C SER A 108 -11.89 5.12 -17.90
N PHE A 109 -11.52 4.64 -16.72
CA PHE A 109 -12.08 3.46 -16.07
C PHE A 109 -13.58 3.60 -15.84
N LEU A 110 -14.04 4.80 -15.44
CA LEU A 110 -15.45 5.15 -15.33
C LEU A 110 -16.14 5.27 -16.70
N LYS A 111 -15.59 6.07 -17.62
CA LYS A 111 -16.22 6.36 -18.93
C LYS A 111 -16.36 5.14 -19.83
N SER A 112 -15.47 4.17 -19.71
CA SER A 112 -15.48 2.93 -20.50
C SER A 112 -16.27 1.78 -19.84
N SER A 113 -16.82 2.00 -18.65
CA SER A 113 -17.63 0.99 -17.98
C SER A 113 -19.03 0.88 -18.61
N LYS A 114 -19.54 -0.34 -18.74
CA LYS A 114 -20.94 -0.57 -19.17
C LYS A 114 -21.89 -0.14 -18.05
N ALA A 115 -23.05 0.42 -18.41
CA ALA A 115 -24.08 0.75 -17.43
C ALA A 115 -24.45 -0.47 -16.59
N HIS A 116 -24.62 -0.27 -15.29
CA HIS A 116 -24.95 -1.28 -14.28
C HIS A 116 -23.92 -2.39 -14.09
N SER A 117 -22.73 -2.30 -14.70
CA SER A 117 -21.65 -3.27 -14.48
C SER A 117 -20.98 -3.13 -13.11
N LEU A 118 -20.34 -4.20 -12.65
CA LEU A 118 -19.51 -4.18 -11.46
C LEU A 118 -18.37 -3.15 -11.61
N ARG A 119 -17.71 -3.11 -12.77
CA ARG A 119 -16.74 -2.05 -13.10
C ARG A 119 -17.26 -0.63 -12.90
N GLN A 120 -18.51 -0.35 -13.29
CA GLN A 120 -19.10 0.98 -13.09
C GLN A 120 -19.23 1.30 -11.60
N LYS A 121 -19.70 0.35 -10.79
CA LYS A 121 -19.82 0.52 -9.32
C LYS A 121 -18.46 0.82 -8.70
N ILE A 122 -17.42 0.06 -9.07
CA ILE A 122 -16.04 0.24 -8.59
C ILE A 122 -15.48 1.60 -9.04
N ALA A 123 -15.59 1.92 -10.34
CA ALA A 123 -15.07 3.16 -10.89
C ALA A 123 -15.72 4.40 -10.26
N THR A 124 -17.03 4.34 -10.02
CA THR A 124 -17.78 5.41 -9.34
C THR A 124 -17.29 5.59 -7.91
N HIS A 125 -17.10 4.50 -7.17
CA HIS A 125 -16.57 4.52 -5.80
C HIS A 125 -15.16 5.11 -5.75
N LEU A 126 -14.23 4.60 -6.55
CA LEU A 126 -12.85 5.11 -6.59
C LEU A 126 -12.78 6.58 -7.00
N THR A 127 -13.60 7.00 -7.97
CA THR A 127 -13.64 8.40 -8.44
C THR A 127 -14.22 9.33 -7.38
N SER A 128 -15.28 8.92 -6.66
CA SER A 128 -15.88 9.75 -5.60
C SER A 128 -14.93 9.95 -4.40
N ARG A 129 -14.01 9.01 -4.19
CA ARG A 129 -12.99 9.11 -3.15
C ARG A 129 -11.71 9.80 -3.62
N TYR A 130 -11.42 9.85 -4.92
CA TYR A 130 -10.24 10.57 -5.39
C TYR A 130 -10.34 12.08 -5.11
N LEU A 131 -9.29 12.66 -4.52
CA LEU A 131 -9.15 14.09 -4.28
C LEU A 131 -7.73 14.53 -4.62
N ASN A 132 -7.59 15.66 -5.31
CA ASN A 132 -6.30 16.29 -5.55
C ASN A 132 -6.49 17.80 -5.67
N THR A 133 -6.06 18.53 -4.65
CA THR A 133 -6.09 20.00 -4.61
C THR A 133 -4.71 20.61 -4.80
N THR A 134 -3.68 19.79 -5.12
CA THR A 134 -2.34 20.29 -5.39
C THR A 134 -2.35 21.20 -6.62
N PRO A 135 -1.67 22.36 -6.58
CA PRO A 135 -1.66 23.28 -7.71
C PRO A 135 -1.09 22.62 -8.98
N PRO A 136 -1.57 22.95 -10.19
CA PRO A 136 -1.13 22.31 -11.44
C PRO A 136 0.39 22.36 -11.67
N ASN A 137 1.04 23.44 -11.23
CA ASN A 137 2.49 23.64 -11.34
C ASN A 137 3.31 22.88 -10.27
N SER A 138 2.65 22.23 -9.31
CA SER A 138 3.26 21.47 -8.21
C SER A 138 2.56 20.12 -7.99
N SER A 139 1.99 19.55 -9.07
CA SER A 139 1.34 18.23 -9.04
C SER A 139 2.25 17.17 -8.43
N LEU A 140 1.75 16.50 -7.39
CA LEU A 140 2.46 15.39 -6.74
C LEU A 140 2.39 14.08 -7.53
N LEU A 141 1.39 13.94 -8.41
CA LEU A 141 1.14 12.71 -9.16
C LEU A 141 2.01 12.61 -10.42
N PRO A 142 2.38 11.38 -10.83
CA PRO A 142 3.10 11.16 -12.08
C PRO A 142 2.23 11.48 -13.30
N SER A 143 2.86 12.02 -14.33
CA SER A 143 2.25 12.13 -15.67
C SER A 143 2.23 10.78 -16.37
N LYS A 144 1.49 10.65 -17.48
CA LYS A 144 1.56 9.46 -18.34
C LYS A 144 2.89 9.48 -19.09
N LYS A 145 3.77 8.53 -18.80
CA LYS A 145 4.96 8.24 -19.60
C LYS A 145 5.27 6.77 -19.47
N ASP A 146 5.85 6.20 -20.51
CA ASP A 146 6.35 4.85 -20.42
C ASP A 146 7.51 4.78 -19.41
N ARG A 147 7.42 3.85 -18.47
CA ARG A 147 8.41 3.63 -17.42
C ARG A 147 8.20 2.27 -16.79
N GLU A 148 9.30 1.66 -16.41
CA GLU A 148 9.30 0.43 -15.63
C GLU A 148 9.66 0.76 -14.18
N HIS A 149 9.11 -0.05 -13.27
CA HIS A 149 9.44 0.01 -11.86
C HIS A 149 9.20 -1.36 -11.23
N LYS A 150 10.28 -2.08 -10.97
CA LYS A 150 10.24 -3.41 -10.39
C LYS A 150 9.61 -3.36 -8.99
N ASN A 151 8.56 -4.15 -8.76
CA ASN A 151 7.87 -4.20 -7.48
C ASN A 151 7.25 -5.58 -7.26
N PRO A 152 8.02 -6.52 -6.66
CA PRO A 152 7.56 -7.89 -6.42
C PRO A 152 6.21 -7.99 -5.72
N TYR A 153 5.94 -7.06 -4.79
CA TYR A 153 4.68 -7.04 -4.08
C TYR A 153 3.50 -6.66 -4.96
N LEU A 154 3.68 -5.73 -5.90
CA LEU A 154 2.63 -5.34 -6.84
C LEU A 154 2.30 -6.47 -7.81
N ASP A 155 3.31 -7.22 -8.27
CA ASP A 155 3.15 -8.35 -9.18
C ASP A 155 2.37 -9.49 -8.50
N LEU A 156 2.74 -9.83 -7.26
CA LEU A 156 2.03 -10.82 -6.45
C LEU A 156 0.62 -10.35 -6.03
N TRP A 157 0.44 -9.05 -5.81
CA TRP A 157 -0.89 -8.47 -5.60
C TRP A 157 -1.77 -8.62 -6.84
N ASN A 158 -1.23 -8.35 -8.03
CA ASN A 158 -1.95 -8.55 -9.30
C ASN A 158 -2.35 -10.02 -9.49
N TYR A 159 -1.46 -10.96 -9.16
CA TYR A 159 -1.81 -12.38 -9.08
C TYR A 159 -2.98 -12.61 -8.13
N SER A 160 -2.92 -12.09 -6.91
CA SER A 160 -4.00 -12.31 -5.93
C SER A 160 -5.34 -11.74 -6.38
N CYS A 161 -5.35 -10.67 -7.19
CA CYS A 161 -6.58 -10.12 -7.75
C CYS A 161 -7.22 -11.08 -8.77
N ASN A 162 -6.40 -11.68 -9.64
CA ASN A 162 -6.87 -12.69 -10.59
C ASN A 162 -7.31 -13.98 -9.88
N GLU A 163 -6.49 -14.46 -8.94
CA GLU A 163 -6.74 -15.68 -8.20
C GLU A 163 -8.03 -15.62 -7.38
N LEU A 164 -8.26 -14.49 -6.70
CA LEU A 164 -9.41 -14.29 -5.82
C LEU A 164 -10.61 -13.66 -6.50
N GLU A 165 -10.55 -13.40 -7.81
CA GLU A 165 -11.62 -12.76 -8.58
C GLU A 165 -12.00 -11.38 -7.99
N TRP A 166 -10.98 -10.54 -7.78
CA TRP A 166 -11.12 -9.20 -7.22
C TRP A 166 -10.83 -8.11 -8.25
N ALA A 167 -11.81 -7.25 -8.49
CA ALA A 167 -11.73 -6.13 -9.43
C ALA A 167 -11.73 -4.75 -8.73
N GLY A 168 -11.59 -4.71 -7.40
CA GLY A 168 -11.52 -3.47 -6.63
C GLY A 168 -12.74 -3.20 -5.74
N PRO A 169 -12.67 -2.17 -4.90
CA PRO A 169 -13.66 -1.91 -3.86
C PRO A 169 -14.94 -1.25 -4.39
N VAL A 170 -16.04 -1.58 -3.71
CA VAL A 170 -17.35 -0.93 -3.82
C VAL A 170 -17.77 -0.43 -2.43
N PRO A 171 -18.82 0.41 -2.28
CA PRO A 171 -19.23 0.89 -0.96
C PRO A 171 -19.51 -0.26 0.03
N ALA A 172 -20.11 -1.36 -0.44
CA ALA A 172 -20.39 -2.55 0.37
C ALA A 172 -19.14 -3.26 0.89
N THR A 173 -17.95 -3.03 0.31
CA THR A 173 -16.68 -3.60 0.78
C THR A 173 -16.42 -3.26 2.25
N ALA A 174 -16.90 -2.10 2.76
CA ALA A 174 -16.80 -1.75 4.18
C ALA A 174 -17.46 -2.78 5.13
N GLY A 175 -18.46 -3.51 4.64
CA GLY A 175 -19.15 -4.57 5.37
C GLY A 175 -18.43 -5.91 5.36
N THR A 176 -17.36 -6.07 4.56
CA THR A 176 -16.65 -7.35 4.44
C THR A 176 -15.96 -7.70 5.76
N LYS A 177 -16.35 -8.84 6.35
CA LYS A 177 -15.80 -9.34 7.63
C LYS A 177 -14.82 -10.50 7.45
N ILE A 178 -14.76 -11.08 6.26
CA ILE A 178 -13.81 -12.14 5.93
C ILE A 178 -12.48 -11.52 5.45
N SER A 179 -11.37 -12.21 5.73
CA SER A 179 -10.05 -11.90 5.15
C SER A 179 -9.70 -13.01 4.16
N HIS A 180 -9.13 -12.66 3.00
CA HIS A 180 -8.66 -13.68 2.07
C HIS A 180 -7.46 -14.46 2.64
N HIS A 181 -7.35 -15.73 2.27
CA HIS A 181 -6.38 -16.70 2.83
C HIS A 181 -4.92 -16.46 2.41
N ILE A 182 -4.69 -15.66 1.38
CA ILE A 182 -3.35 -15.25 0.91
C ILE A 182 -2.75 -14.14 1.80
N LEU A 183 -3.60 -13.32 2.43
CA LEU A 183 -3.16 -12.08 3.10
C LEU A 183 -2.08 -12.29 4.18
N PRO A 184 -2.15 -13.33 5.05
CA PRO A 184 -1.11 -13.54 6.07
C PRO A 184 0.28 -13.80 5.46
N LEU A 185 0.35 -14.47 4.30
CA LEU A 185 1.61 -14.69 3.59
C LEU A 185 2.19 -13.34 3.15
N PHE A 186 1.39 -12.53 2.48
CA PHE A 186 1.86 -11.25 1.95
C PHE A 186 2.19 -10.23 3.05
N TYR A 187 1.43 -10.20 4.14
CA TYR A 187 1.74 -9.34 5.29
C TYR A 187 3.06 -9.70 5.94
N HIS A 188 3.37 -10.99 6.00
CA HIS A 188 4.64 -11.47 6.53
C HIS A 188 5.82 -11.07 5.62
N HIS A 189 5.67 -11.24 4.29
CA HIS A 189 6.75 -10.98 3.33
C HIS A 189 6.93 -9.51 2.98
N PHE A 190 5.86 -8.72 2.84
CA PHE A 190 5.92 -7.37 2.27
C PHE A 190 5.23 -6.28 3.10
N GLY A 191 4.42 -6.65 4.10
CA GLY A 191 3.67 -5.68 4.93
C GLY A 191 2.23 -5.46 4.45
N CYS A 192 1.53 -4.49 5.04
CA CYS A 192 0.05 -4.48 5.00
C CYS A 192 -0.57 -3.88 3.73
N VAL A 193 0.14 -3.01 3.02
CA VAL A 193 -0.36 -2.28 1.85
C VAL A 193 0.75 -2.15 0.80
N VAL A 194 0.37 -2.27 -0.47
CA VAL A 194 1.32 -2.27 -1.58
C VAL A 194 1.70 -0.82 -1.95
N PRO A 195 3.00 -0.46 -1.96
CA PRO A 195 3.45 0.84 -2.46
C PRO A 195 3.36 0.86 -3.99
N SER A 196 2.35 1.50 -4.56
CA SER A 196 2.31 1.74 -6.01
C SER A 196 3.38 2.74 -6.43
N TYR A 197 3.81 2.70 -7.70
CA TYR A 197 4.75 3.68 -8.23
C TYR A 197 4.27 5.13 -8.02
N ALA A 198 2.97 5.38 -8.21
CA ALA A 198 2.39 6.70 -7.98
C ALA A 198 2.52 7.15 -6.52
N ALA A 199 2.38 6.23 -5.56
CA ALA A 199 2.54 6.55 -4.14
C ALA A 199 4.00 6.86 -3.77
N LEU A 200 4.94 6.05 -4.27
CA LEU A 200 6.38 6.28 -4.10
C LEU A 200 6.80 7.61 -4.73
N HIS A 201 6.27 7.92 -5.93
CA HIS A 201 6.49 9.18 -6.63
C HIS A 201 6.01 10.39 -5.82
N VAL A 202 4.82 10.30 -5.19
CA VAL A 202 4.28 11.37 -4.33
C VAL A 202 5.22 11.64 -3.15
N LEU A 203 5.64 10.60 -2.42
CA LEU A 203 6.57 10.72 -1.30
C LEU A 203 7.92 11.29 -1.74
N ALA A 204 8.47 10.78 -2.85
CA ALA A 204 9.70 11.29 -3.43
C ALA A 204 9.58 12.77 -3.80
N LYS A 205 8.48 13.20 -4.42
CA LYS A 205 8.22 14.62 -4.74
C LYS A 205 8.13 15.50 -3.50
N LEU A 206 7.45 15.05 -2.45
CA LEU A 206 7.28 15.79 -1.20
C LEU A 206 8.62 16.00 -0.46
N ALA A 207 9.52 15.03 -0.58
CA ALA A 207 10.82 15.07 0.07
C ALA A 207 11.85 15.95 -0.66
N GLN A 208 11.72 16.09 -1.98
CA GLN A 208 12.69 16.82 -2.80
C GLN A 208 12.52 18.34 -2.64
N PRO A 209 13.62 19.10 -2.57
CA PRO A 209 13.56 20.55 -2.52
C PRO A 209 13.05 21.13 -3.85
N ALA A 210 12.44 22.31 -3.79
CA ALA A 210 12.03 23.05 -4.98
C ALA A 210 13.23 23.36 -5.88
N ARG A 211 13.04 23.52 -7.19
CA ARG A 211 14.15 23.77 -8.12
C ARG A 211 14.15 25.20 -8.64
N PRO A 212 15.33 25.81 -8.81
CA PRO A 212 16.65 25.37 -8.32
C PRO A 212 16.78 25.60 -6.80
N SER A 213 17.26 24.61 -6.04
CA SER A 213 17.56 24.78 -4.61
C SER A 213 18.85 24.06 -4.22
N LYS A 214 19.56 24.65 -3.26
CA LYS A 214 20.73 24.05 -2.61
C LYS A 214 20.35 23.25 -1.35
N GLU A 215 19.13 23.42 -0.86
CA GLU A 215 18.62 22.74 0.33
C GLU A 215 18.68 21.22 0.19
N ASP A 216 18.89 20.53 1.31
CA ASP A 216 18.93 19.08 1.34
C ASP A 216 17.55 18.46 1.18
N VAL A 217 17.56 17.18 0.81
CA VAL A 217 16.33 16.40 0.75
C VAL A 217 15.74 16.32 2.15
N ARG A 218 14.45 16.58 2.24
CA ARG A 218 13.70 16.45 3.48
C ARG A 218 13.63 14.98 3.87
N PRO A 219 14.01 14.61 5.10
CA PRO A 219 13.90 13.22 5.53
C PRO A 219 12.46 12.72 5.50
N ILE A 220 12.24 11.52 4.97
CA ILE A 220 11.00 10.77 5.09
C ILE A 220 11.12 9.88 6.33
N LEU A 221 10.28 10.11 7.33
CA LEU A 221 10.22 9.32 8.56
C LEU A 221 9.13 8.26 8.40
N ASP A 222 9.51 7.02 8.11
CA ASP A 222 8.62 5.86 8.07
C ASP A 222 8.41 5.35 9.52
N ILE A 223 7.42 5.91 10.21
CA ILE A 223 7.16 5.65 11.62
C ILE A 223 6.19 4.47 11.76
N GLY A 224 6.59 3.44 12.50
CA GLY A 224 5.89 2.15 12.50
C GLY A 224 6.17 1.37 11.22
N SER A 225 7.39 1.47 10.69
CA SER A 225 7.81 0.88 9.40
C SER A 225 7.62 -0.63 9.28
N GLY A 226 7.40 -1.34 10.39
CA GLY A 226 7.20 -2.77 10.44
C GLY A 226 8.38 -3.52 9.86
N ASN A 227 8.18 -4.14 8.68
CA ASN A 227 9.21 -4.93 8.02
C ASN A 227 10.11 -4.09 7.07
N GLY A 228 9.79 -2.81 6.88
CA GLY A 228 10.60 -1.87 6.11
C GLY A 228 10.44 -1.93 4.59
N TYR A 229 9.45 -2.65 4.04
CA TYR A 229 9.29 -2.75 2.59
C TYR A 229 9.07 -1.37 1.91
N TRP A 230 8.22 -0.52 2.49
CA TRP A 230 8.02 0.85 1.99
C TRP A 230 9.32 1.67 2.00
N THR A 231 10.06 1.61 3.11
CA THR A 231 11.38 2.25 3.20
C THR A 231 12.34 1.72 2.13
N TYR A 232 12.40 0.41 1.94
CA TYR A 232 13.25 -0.23 0.94
C TYR A 232 12.90 0.23 -0.48
N MET A 233 11.61 0.24 -0.83
CA MET A 233 11.13 0.70 -2.14
C MET A 233 11.38 2.19 -2.38
N LEU A 234 11.25 3.05 -1.36
CA LEU A 234 11.59 4.46 -1.47
C LEU A 234 13.10 4.68 -1.70
N ARG A 235 13.96 3.94 -0.99
CA ARG A 235 15.43 4.03 -1.18
C ARG A 235 15.86 3.61 -2.59
N HIS A 236 15.14 2.68 -3.20
CA HIS A 236 15.37 2.22 -4.58
C HIS A 236 14.56 3.00 -5.63
N PHE A 237 13.80 4.02 -5.22
CA PHE A 237 12.97 4.77 -6.16
C PHE A 237 13.86 5.58 -7.12
N PRO A 238 13.66 5.49 -8.45
CA PRO A 238 14.47 6.20 -9.43
C PRO A 238 14.13 7.70 -9.43
N VAL A 239 14.80 8.48 -8.56
CA VAL A 239 14.55 9.92 -8.39
C VAL A 239 14.70 10.74 -9.68
N ALA A 240 15.48 10.26 -10.65
CA ALA A 240 15.57 10.85 -11.98
C ALA A 240 14.20 10.91 -12.70
N HIS A 241 13.29 9.97 -12.43
CA HIS A 241 11.95 9.97 -13.03
C HIS A 241 11.10 11.17 -12.60
N ILE A 242 11.39 11.74 -11.43
CA ILE A 242 10.75 12.97 -10.94
C ILE A 242 11.57 14.23 -11.26
N GLY A 243 12.57 14.07 -12.13
CA GLY A 243 13.56 15.07 -12.47
C GLY A 243 14.67 15.19 -11.43
N ALA A 244 14.49 14.69 -10.20
CA ALA A 244 15.39 14.90 -9.06
C ALA A 244 16.78 14.27 -9.26
N THR A 245 17.78 14.81 -8.55
CA THR A 245 19.18 14.33 -8.59
C THR A 245 19.69 13.87 -7.24
N LYS A 246 19.10 14.35 -6.13
CA LYS A 246 19.47 13.94 -4.79
C LYS A 246 18.74 12.66 -4.42
N ALA A 247 19.45 11.69 -3.85
CA ALA A 247 18.84 10.48 -3.30
C ALA A 247 17.88 10.82 -2.16
N LEU A 248 16.88 9.97 -1.92
CA LEU A 248 15.95 10.15 -0.80
C LEU A 248 16.64 9.79 0.53
N ASP A 249 16.42 10.62 1.56
CA ASP A 249 16.74 10.27 2.95
C ASP A 249 15.49 9.64 3.57
N VAL A 250 15.49 8.32 3.75
CA VAL A 250 14.36 7.57 4.31
C VAL A 250 14.81 6.87 5.58
N ARG A 251 14.15 7.20 6.70
CA ARG A 251 14.49 6.73 8.03
C ARG A 251 13.35 5.89 8.59
N ALA A 252 13.58 4.59 8.69
CA ALA A 252 12.65 3.65 9.29
C ALA A 252 12.75 3.67 10.81
N VAL A 253 11.64 3.91 11.49
CA VAL A 253 11.54 3.90 12.95
C VAL A 253 10.47 2.91 13.36
N ASP A 254 10.82 1.95 14.21
CA ASP A 254 9.88 0.93 14.70
C ASP A 254 10.30 0.43 16.08
N SER A 255 9.34 0.06 16.92
CA SER A 255 9.61 -0.58 18.22
C SER A 255 9.91 -2.08 18.08
N GLN A 256 9.75 -2.63 16.88
CA GLN A 256 10.08 -3.98 16.48
C GLN A 256 9.27 -5.09 17.18
N VAL A 257 8.09 -4.72 17.68
CA VAL A 257 7.10 -5.67 18.22
C VAL A 257 6.64 -6.68 17.14
N SER A 258 6.86 -6.40 15.86
CA SER A 258 6.53 -7.26 14.71
C SER A 258 7.73 -7.92 14.03
N GLU A 259 8.86 -8.14 14.71
CA GLU A 259 10.08 -8.79 14.17
C GLU A 259 9.88 -10.22 13.62
N TYR A 260 8.70 -10.81 13.79
CA TYR A 260 8.33 -12.09 13.18
C TYR A 260 8.11 -12.03 11.65
N ARG A 261 8.37 -10.89 11.01
CA ARG A 261 8.19 -10.65 9.56
C ARG A 261 9.52 -10.68 8.81
N VAL A 262 9.45 -10.80 7.49
CA VAL A 262 10.64 -10.71 6.62
C VAL A 262 11.13 -9.28 6.59
N MET A 263 12.32 -9.04 7.15
CA MET A 263 12.90 -7.69 7.23
C MET A 263 13.60 -7.30 5.93
N TRP A 264 13.15 -6.20 5.31
CA TRP A 264 13.70 -5.66 4.06
C TRP A 264 14.85 -4.68 4.26
N ILE A 265 15.05 -4.23 5.49
CA ILE A 265 16.12 -3.31 5.87
C ILE A 265 16.74 -3.78 7.18
N LYS A 266 18.03 -3.50 7.36
CA LYS A 266 18.80 -3.91 8.54
C LYS A 266 19.00 -2.77 9.55
N ASP A 267 18.76 -1.54 9.11
CA ASP A 267 19.07 -0.29 9.82
C ASP A 267 17.83 0.39 10.43
N THR A 268 16.77 -0.38 10.73
CA THR A 268 15.61 0.15 11.45
C THR A 268 16.04 0.76 12.79
N ILE A 269 15.66 2.01 13.01
CA ILE A 269 15.89 2.71 14.28
C ILE A 269 14.91 2.13 15.30
N LYS A 270 15.42 1.29 16.20
CA LYS A 270 14.65 0.59 17.24
C LYS A 270 14.18 1.57 18.32
N MET A 271 13.02 2.19 18.12
CA MET A 271 12.48 3.22 19.02
C MET A 271 10.98 3.43 18.83
N GLU A 272 10.29 3.82 19.89
CA GLU A 272 8.94 4.39 19.82
C GLU A 272 8.93 5.66 18.95
N GLY A 273 7.96 5.78 18.04
CA GLY A 273 7.89 6.90 17.10
C GLY A 273 7.84 8.28 17.77
N LYS A 274 7.08 8.43 18.85
CA LYS A 274 7.02 9.68 19.62
C LYS A 274 8.36 10.05 20.25
N GLN A 275 9.04 9.05 20.83
CA GLN A 275 10.35 9.26 21.43
C GLN A 275 11.36 9.69 20.37
N TYR A 276 11.27 9.12 19.16
CA TYR A 276 12.10 9.55 18.04
C TYR A 276 11.82 11.01 17.67
N LEU A 277 10.55 11.43 17.52
CA LEU A 277 10.23 12.83 17.22
C LEU A 277 10.75 13.79 18.29
N MET A 278 10.58 13.47 19.57
CA MET A 278 11.09 14.30 20.68
C MET A 278 12.61 14.50 20.60
N ARG A 279 13.36 13.48 20.19
CA ARG A 279 14.83 13.55 20.05
C ARG A 279 15.29 14.22 18.75
N ASN A 280 14.39 14.40 17.79
CA ASN A 280 14.70 14.90 16.45
C ASN A 280 13.87 16.14 16.10
N GLY A 281 13.78 17.08 17.05
CA GLY A 281 13.18 18.41 16.84
C GLY A 281 11.71 18.37 16.43
N GLY A 282 10.94 17.40 16.91
CA GLY A 282 9.54 17.20 16.58
C GLY A 282 9.29 16.77 15.12
N GLY A 283 10.34 16.43 14.37
CA GLY A 283 10.23 16.11 12.94
C GLY A 283 10.07 17.34 12.04
N LYS A 284 10.43 18.54 12.50
CA LYS A 284 10.47 19.75 11.67
C LYS A 284 11.30 19.52 10.40
N GLY A 285 10.82 20.04 9.27
CA GLY A 285 11.44 19.86 7.96
C GLY A 285 11.33 18.46 7.37
N CYS A 286 10.75 17.48 8.08
CA CYS A 286 10.59 16.10 7.59
C CYS A 286 9.22 15.88 6.94
N VAL A 287 9.07 14.78 6.21
CA VAL A 287 7.79 14.19 5.79
C VAL A 287 7.52 12.99 6.69
N MET A 288 6.41 12.96 7.43
CA MET A 288 6.05 11.79 8.22
C MET A 288 5.22 10.83 7.37
N LEU A 289 5.66 9.58 7.26
CA LEU A 289 4.93 8.48 6.63
C LEU A 289 4.42 7.52 7.70
N LEU A 290 3.13 7.21 7.66
CA LEU A 290 2.47 6.20 8.47
C LEU A 290 1.86 5.15 7.55
N VAL A 291 2.46 3.96 7.52
CA VAL A 291 1.97 2.84 6.72
C VAL A 291 1.12 1.92 7.59
N TYR A 292 -0.16 1.82 7.27
CA TYR A 292 -1.15 1.00 7.95
C TYR A 292 -1.11 1.16 9.49
N PRO A 293 -1.16 2.41 10.01
CA PRO A 293 -0.98 2.64 11.44
C PRO A 293 -2.06 1.95 12.27
N GLN A 294 -1.73 1.54 13.49
CA GLN A 294 -2.63 0.75 14.32
C GLN A 294 -3.90 1.51 14.71
N ALA A 295 -5.07 0.92 14.44
CA ALA A 295 -6.35 1.44 14.93
C ALA A 295 -6.56 1.24 16.45
N THR A 296 -5.77 0.37 17.06
CA THR A 296 -5.85 0.04 18.49
C THR A 296 -4.61 0.53 19.23
N GLY A 297 -4.66 0.55 20.56
CA GLY A 297 -3.49 0.96 21.37
C GLY A 297 -3.21 2.46 21.40
N ASN A 298 -4.12 3.30 20.86
CA ASN A 298 -4.01 4.77 20.87
C ASN A 298 -2.68 5.29 20.28
N PHE A 299 -2.19 4.63 19.23
CA PHE A 299 -0.94 5.00 18.56
C PHE A 299 -1.11 6.21 17.65
N THR A 300 -1.98 6.11 16.64
CA THR A 300 -2.05 7.02 15.49
C THR A 300 -2.29 8.48 15.87
N GLY A 301 -3.35 8.76 16.62
CA GLY A 301 -3.73 10.14 16.96
C GLY A 301 -2.66 10.88 17.76
N PRO A 302 -2.16 10.32 18.87
CA PRO A 302 -1.08 10.92 19.62
C PRO A 302 0.24 11.05 18.84
N MET A 303 0.54 10.12 17.93
CA MET A 303 1.71 10.22 17.04
C MET A 303 1.58 11.44 16.12
N MET A 304 0.45 11.58 15.41
CA MET A 304 0.21 12.72 14.53
C MET A 304 0.21 14.06 15.28
N LYS A 305 -0.35 14.12 16.50
CA LYS A 305 -0.34 15.32 17.35
C LYS A 305 1.07 15.76 17.76
N SER A 306 1.99 14.82 17.93
CA SER A 306 3.39 15.12 18.30
C SER A 306 4.27 15.56 17.12
N PHE A 307 3.76 15.50 15.90
CA PHE A 307 4.53 15.89 14.71
C PHE A 307 4.47 17.40 14.47
N GLU A 308 5.64 18.03 14.54
CA GLU A 308 5.83 19.46 14.34
C GLU A 308 6.22 19.83 12.89
N GLY A 309 6.41 18.83 12.02
CA GLY A 309 6.59 19.06 10.58
C GLY A 309 5.32 19.53 9.88
N ASP A 310 5.40 19.68 8.56
CA ASP A 310 4.33 20.27 7.74
C ASP A 310 3.61 19.26 6.84
N THR A 311 4.10 18.03 6.72
CA THR A 311 3.59 17.06 5.75
C THR A 311 3.42 15.70 6.42
N ILE A 312 2.18 15.21 6.46
CA ILE A 312 1.83 13.88 6.95
C ILE A 312 1.28 13.07 5.79
N VAL A 313 1.83 11.89 5.58
CA VAL A 313 1.38 10.92 4.59
C VAL A 313 0.91 9.67 5.30
N VAL A 314 -0.30 9.20 4.98
CA VAL A 314 -0.85 7.96 5.52
C VAL A 314 -1.18 7.04 4.37
N ALA A 315 -0.64 5.81 4.38
CA ALA A 315 -1.05 4.75 3.47
C ALA A 315 -1.90 3.76 4.26
N GLY A 316 -3.19 3.64 3.95
CA GLY A 316 -4.09 2.82 4.76
C GLY A 316 -5.52 2.81 4.27
N THR A 317 -6.39 2.18 5.05
CA THR A 317 -7.76 1.93 4.62
C THR A 317 -8.57 3.22 4.57
N GLN A 318 -9.33 3.41 3.48
CA GLN A 318 -10.22 4.56 3.27
C GLN A 318 -11.70 4.24 3.47
N ASN A 319 -12.04 2.97 3.71
CA ASN A 319 -13.34 2.56 4.21
C ASN A 319 -13.32 2.47 5.75
N GLY A 320 -14.44 2.80 6.39
CA GLY A 320 -14.57 2.85 7.85
C GLY A 320 -14.64 1.47 8.52
N ASN A 321 -13.85 0.50 8.07
CA ASN A 321 -13.88 -0.87 8.62
C ASN A 321 -13.15 -1.02 9.97
N GLY A 322 -12.47 0.04 10.44
CA GLY A 322 -11.84 0.12 11.75
C GLY A 322 -10.50 -0.61 11.89
N PHE A 323 -9.88 -1.05 10.78
CA PHE A 323 -8.60 -1.76 10.83
C PHE A 323 -7.37 -0.86 10.83
N THR A 324 -7.48 0.36 10.31
CA THR A 324 -6.34 1.27 10.11
C THR A 324 -6.58 2.63 10.73
N GLY A 325 -5.60 3.15 11.45
CA GLY A 325 -5.57 4.49 12.03
C GLY A 325 -6.47 4.65 13.26
N PHE A 326 -7.78 4.47 13.08
CA PHE A 326 -8.80 4.63 14.11
C PHE A 326 -9.91 3.59 13.93
N ARG A 327 -10.58 3.21 15.03
CA ARG A 327 -11.67 2.22 14.98
C ARG A 327 -12.96 2.76 14.38
N ASP A 328 -13.32 3.98 14.77
CA ASP A 328 -14.68 4.50 14.57
C ASP A 328 -14.77 5.62 13.52
N VAL A 329 -13.64 5.98 12.90
CA VAL A 329 -13.56 7.11 11.97
C VAL A 329 -12.45 6.88 10.95
N VAL A 330 -12.62 7.38 9.73
CA VAL A 330 -11.57 7.37 8.70
C VAL A 330 -10.52 8.46 8.97
N VAL A 331 -9.30 8.25 8.50
CA VAL A 331 -8.15 9.08 8.88
C VAL A 331 -8.31 10.56 8.53
N ASP A 332 -8.88 10.86 7.37
CA ASP A 332 -9.13 12.22 6.90
C ASP A 332 -10.16 12.96 7.75
N GLU A 333 -11.28 12.31 8.10
CA GLU A 333 -12.26 12.87 9.04
C GLU A 333 -11.66 13.11 10.42
N TRP A 334 -10.78 12.22 10.90
CA TRP A 334 -10.11 12.43 12.18
C TRP A 334 -9.16 13.62 12.13
N VAL A 335 -8.35 13.75 11.07
CA VAL A 335 -7.41 14.85 10.88
C VAL A 335 -8.16 16.19 10.79
N GLU A 336 -9.24 16.26 10.00
CA GLU A 336 -10.07 17.46 9.89
C GLU A 336 -10.59 17.94 11.26
N ARG A 337 -11.04 17.01 12.10
CA ARG A 337 -11.58 17.32 13.44
C ARG A 337 -10.50 17.65 14.49
N ASN A 338 -9.31 17.07 14.38
CA ASN A 338 -8.33 17.08 15.47
C ASN A 338 -7.05 17.88 15.18
N LEU A 339 -6.74 18.15 13.91
CA LEU A 339 -5.54 18.82 13.45
C LEU A 339 -5.91 19.91 12.45
N SER A 340 -6.68 20.91 12.90
CA SER A 340 -7.24 21.98 12.05
C SER A 340 -6.20 22.79 11.27
N GLN A 341 -4.94 22.76 11.72
CA GLN A 341 -3.80 23.35 11.05
C GLN A 341 -3.32 22.56 9.81
N PHE A 342 -3.82 21.35 9.58
CA PHE A 342 -3.57 20.55 8.39
C PHE A 342 -4.80 20.53 7.47
N GLU A 343 -4.55 20.37 6.18
CA GLU A 343 -5.56 20.16 5.15
C GLU A 343 -5.20 18.94 4.30
N LEU A 344 -6.21 18.19 3.86
CA LEU A 344 -6.04 17.07 2.93
C LEU A 344 -5.82 17.62 1.52
N VAL A 345 -4.62 17.41 0.97
CA VAL A 345 -4.26 17.90 -0.37
C VAL A 345 -4.33 16.83 -1.47
N LEU A 346 -4.21 15.56 -1.08
CA LEU A 346 -4.30 14.43 -2.00
C LEU A 346 -4.90 13.23 -1.27
N ARG A 347 -5.91 12.61 -1.88
CA ARG A 347 -6.38 11.25 -1.56
C ARG A 347 -6.44 10.46 -2.84
N MET A 348 -5.66 9.40 -2.94
CA MET A 348 -5.59 8.55 -4.13
C MET A 348 -5.71 7.07 -3.77
N PRO A 349 -6.40 6.25 -4.58
CA PRO A 349 -6.48 4.82 -4.31
C PRO A 349 -5.10 4.15 -4.36
N LEU A 350 -4.95 3.11 -3.55
CA LEU A 350 -3.82 2.18 -3.55
C LEU A 350 -4.29 0.79 -4.00
N PRO A 351 -3.35 -0.08 -4.44
CA PRO A 351 -3.66 -1.48 -4.72
C PRO A 351 -4.28 -2.11 -3.46
N SER A 352 -5.55 -2.49 -3.57
CA SER A 352 -6.33 -3.01 -2.45
C SER A 352 -6.47 -4.51 -2.57
N PHE A 353 -6.20 -5.23 -1.50
CA PHE A 353 -6.49 -6.66 -1.41
C PHE A 353 -7.99 -6.94 -1.46
N ALA A 354 -8.36 -8.18 -1.76
CA ALA A 354 -9.76 -8.59 -1.79
C ALA A 354 -10.45 -8.28 -0.45
N GLY A 355 -11.60 -7.60 -0.52
CA GLY A 355 -12.34 -7.16 0.67
C GLY A 355 -11.74 -5.92 1.38
N LYS A 356 -10.73 -5.26 0.80
CA LYS A 356 -10.11 -4.04 1.34
C LYS A 356 -10.35 -2.84 0.42
N ASP A 357 -10.11 -1.65 0.96
CA ASP A 357 -10.22 -0.39 0.24
C ASP A 357 -9.16 0.57 0.77
N GLU A 358 -8.03 0.63 0.10
CA GLU A 358 -6.80 1.28 0.55
C GLU A 358 -6.55 2.57 -0.23
N ALA A 359 -6.00 3.58 0.43
CA ALA A 359 -5.63 4.86 -0.16
C ALA A 359 -4.36 5.46 0.45
N LEU A 360 -3.76 6.38 -0.29
CA LEU A 360 -2.75 7.30 0.18
C LEU A 360 -3.41 8.65 0.47
N PHE A 361 -3.22 9.14 1.68
CA PHE A 361 -3.66 10.46 2.13
C PHE A 361 -2.44 11.34 2.34
N VAL A 362 -2.43 12.54 1.78
CA VAL A 362 -1.41 13.55 2.01
C VAL A 362 -2.06 14.74 2.66
N PHE A 363 -1.60 15.07 3.86
CA PHE A 363 -2.01 16.24 4.60
C PHE A 363 -0.85 17.23 4.64
N GLN A 364 -1.13 18.50 4.34
CA GLN A 364 -0.16 19.58 4.45
C GLN A 364 -0.64 20.62 5.45
N ARG A 365 0.30 21.19 6.21
CA ARG A 365 0.01 22.27 7.13
C ARG A 365 -0.38 23.51 6.32
N LYS A 366 -1.50 24.13 6.68
CA LYS A 366 -1.98 25.37 6.08
C LYS A 366 -0.91 26.45 6.25
N LYS A 367 -0.65 27.22 5.20
CA LYS A 367 0.20 28.41 5.32
C LYS A 367 -0.50 29.38 6.26
N SER A 368 0.23 29.92 7.22
CA SER A 368 -0.27 31.04 8.03
C SER A 368 -0.62 32.18 7.09
N GLU A 369 -1.86 32.69 7.18
CA GLU A 369 -2.26 33.93 6.50
C GLU A 369 -1.48 35.14 7.00
#